data_AF-A0A2D0ISN6-F1
#
_entry.id   AF-A0A2D0ISN6-F1
#
_cell.length_a   1.000
_cell.length_b   1.000
_cell.length_c   1.000
_cell.angle_alpha   90.00
_cell.angle_beta   90.00
_cell.angle_gamma   90.00
#
_symmetry.space_group_name_H-M   'P 1'
#
loop_
_entity.id
_entity.type
_entity.pdbx_description
1 polymer ?
#
loop_
_entity_poly.entity_id
_entity_poly.type
_entity_poly.pdbx_seq_one_letter_code
_entity_poly.pdbx_strand_id
1 'polypeptide(L)'
;MNDEARGYYLREMYQEMVREFKALQSDQYISPHGENRKGQILSEISEKDHNQLIDAAKTGRVNYKPTFLGGCVNSGPPCPLGGISNISSCMRFGNKQPCKSALLDKTKLPLIKQLREVVCLQMKGIEAGSPLHDALQAQRESAERAIHVIESN
;
A
#
# COMPACT_ATOMS: atom_id res chain seq x y z
N MET A 1 35.96 -6.62 0.45
CA MET A 1 34.81 -7.43 -0.03
C MET A 1 33.44 -6.92 0.44
N ASN A 2 33.30 -5.72 1.05
CA ASN A 2 32.00 -5.25 1.58
C ASN A 2 31.35 -4.13 0.73
N ASP A 3 32.15 -3.23 0.16
CA ASP A 3 31.61 -2.04 -0.53
C ASP A 3 31.05 -2.34 -1.92
N GLU A 4 31.65 -3.28 -2.66
CA GLU A 4 31.17 -3.66 -3.98
C GLU A 4 29.85 -4.42 -3.90
N ALA A 5 29.74 -5.39 -2.98
CA ALA A 5 28.49 -6.11 -2.70
C ALA A 5 27.37 -5.17 -2.23
N ARG A 6 27.69 -4.20 -1.37
CA ARG A 6 26.75 -3.14 -0.94
C ARG A 6 26.31 -2.27 -2.13
N GLY A 7 27.23 -1.91 -3.02
CA GLY A 7 26.94 -1.15 -4.22
C GLY A 7 26.00 -1.88 -5.18
N TYR A 8 26.22 -3.18 -5.41
CA TYR A 8 25.32 -4.02 -6.19
C TYR A 8 23.94 -4.12 -5.55
N TYR A 9 23.87 -4.38 -4.24
CA TYR A 9 22.61 -4.48 -3.51
C TYR A 9 21.77 -3.20 -3.64
N LEU A 10 22.36 -2.03 -3.40
CA LEU A 10 21.65 -0.76 -3.49
C LEU A 10 21.16 -0.47 -4.91
N ARG A 11 21.96 -0.81 -5.92
CA ARG A 11 21.58 -0.64 -7.33
C ARG A 11 20.37 -1.50 -7.67
N GLU A 12 20.41 -2.78 -7.30
CA GLU A 12 19.31 -3.70 -7.55
C GLU A 12 18.03 -3.27 -6.82
N MET A 13 18.16 -2.81 -5.58
CA MET A 13 17.04 -2.28 -4.80
C MET A 13 16.34 -1.10 -5.52
N TYR A 14 17.10 -0.13 -6.04
CA TYR A 14 16.51 1.00 -6.78
C TYR A 14 15.92 0.57 -8.12
N GLN A 15 16.56 -0.37 -8.82
CA GLN A 15 16.01 -0.91 -10.07
C GLN A 15 14.68 -1.61 -9.84
N GLU A 16 14.58 -2.43 -8.80
CA GLU A 16 13.34 -3.10 -8.43
C GLU A 16 12.24 -2.11 -8.04
N MET A 17 12.59 -1.09 -7.25
CA MET A 17 11.64 -0.04 -6.89
C MET A 17 11.08 0.68 -8.12
N VAL A 18 11.91 0.97 -9.13
CA VAL A 18 11.45 1.59 -10.39
C VAL A 18 10.58 0.62 -11.20
N ARG A 19 10.91 -0.67 -11.25
CA ARG A 19 10.09 -1.69 -11.93
C ARG A 19 8.69 -1.78 -11.30
N GLU A 20 8.63 -1.92 -9.99
CA GLU A 20 7.36 -1.96 -9.24
C GLU A 20 6.57 -0.66 -9.39
N PHE A 21 7.24 0.49 -9.29
CA PHE A 21 6.57 1.78 -9.44
C PHE A 21 5.97 1.95 -10.85
N LYS A 22 6.64 1.46 -11.89
CA LYS A 22 6.08 1.42 -13.26
C LYS A 22 4.88 0.49 -13.38
N ALA A 23 4.88 -0.65 -12.70
CA ALA A 23 3.76 -1.59 -12.72
C ALA A 23 2.45 -0.97 -12.20
N LEU A 24 2.54 0.04 -11.33
CA LEU A 24 1.40 0.80 -10.81
C LEU A 24 0.58 1.52 -11.88
N GLN A 25 1.12 1.74 -13.08
CA GLN A 25 0.38 2.36 -14.19
C GLN A 25 -0.72 1.44 -14.74
N SER A 26 -0.59 0.13 -14.54
CA SER A 26 -1.59 -0.84 -15.01
C SER A 26 -2.93 -0.70 -14.29
N ASP A 27 -3.99 -1.19 -14.93
CA ASP A 27 -5.35 -1.23 -14.36
C ASP A 27 -5.50 -2.23 -13.19
N GLN A 28 -4.44 -2.99 -12.90
CA GLN A 28 -4.37 -3.85 -11.72
C GLN A 28 -4.36 -3.04 -10.42
N TYR A 29 -3.81 -1.82 -10.45
CA TYR A 29 -3.69 -0.99 -9.25
C TYR A 29 -4.71 0.14 -9.25
N ILE A 30 -5.35 0.37 -8.11
CA ILE A 30 -6.36 1.43 -7.93
C ILE A 30 -5.98 2.31 -6.74
N SER A 31 -6.20 3.62 -6.84
CA SER A 31 -6.20 4.48 -5.67
C SER A 31 -7.58 4.47 -4.99
N PRO A 32 -7.67 4.35 -3.65
CA PRO A 32 -8.92 4.54 -2.91
C PRO A 32 -9.57 5.92 -3.12
N HIS A 33 -8.85 6.86 -3.72
CA HIS A 33 -9.30 8.22 -4.05
C HIS A 33 -9.57 8.40 -5.55
N GLY A 34 -9.66 7.31 -6.31
CA GLY A 34 -9.96 7.28 -7.74
C GLY A 34 -8.78 7.56 -8.67
N GLU A 35 -9.05 7.45 -9.98
CA GLU A 35 -8.03 7.51 -11.03
C GLU A 35 -7.29 8.85 -11.08
N ASN A 36 -7.96 9.97 -10.80
CA ASN A 36 -7.29 11.27 -10.73
C ASN A 36 -6.17 11.29 -9.69
N ARG A 37 -6.39 10.65 -8.52
CA ARG A 37 -5.35 10.56 -7.49
C ARG A 37 -4.24 9.61 -7.91
N LYS A 38 -4.58 8.48 -8.55
CA LYS A 38 -3.59 7.56 -9.12
C LYS A 38 -2.70 8.29 -10.14
N GLY A 39 -3.28 9.05 -11.05
CA GLY A 39 -2.56 9.88 -12.02
C GLY A 39 -1.59 10.88 -11.36
N GLN A 40 -2.02 11.56 -10.29
CA GLN A 40 -1.15 12.45 -9.52
C GLN A 40 0.03 11.74 -8.85
N ILE A 41 -0.14 10.49 -8.42
CA ILE A 41 0.95 9.69 -7.84
C ILE A 41 1.95 9.30 -8.94
N LEU A 42 1.44 8.98 -10.13
CA LEU A 42 2.21 8.42 -11.24
C LEU A 42 2.74 9.48 -12.22
N SER A 43 2.48 10.76 -12.01
CA SER A 43 2.98 11.85 -12.87
C SER A 43 4.51 11.87 -12.96
N GLU A 44 5.19 11.42 -11.90
CA GLU A 44 6.64 11.21 -11.87
C GLU A 44 7.14 10.22 -12.94
N ILE A 45 6.27 9.30 -13.42
CA ILE A 45 6.60 8.28 -14.43
C ILE A 45 6.43 8.82 -15.84
N SER A 46 5.36 9.57 -16.09
CA SER A 46 5.02 10.02 -17.45
C SER A 46 6.05 10.99 -18.03
N GLU A 47 6.80 11.69 -17.17
CA GLU A 47 7.76 12.72 -17.59
C GLU A 47 9.21 12.24 -17.61
N LYS A 48 9.52 11.05 -17.05
CA LYS A 48 10.91 10.63 -16.77
C LYS A 48 11.33 9.36 -17.47
N ASP A 49 12.56 9.35 -17.99
CA ASP A 49 13.20 8.13 -18.47
C ASP A 49 13.62 7.21 -17.30
N HIS A 50 14.07 5.99 -17.62
CA HIS A 50 14.45 5.00 -16.60
C HIS A 50 15.56 5.51 -15.65
N ASN A 51 16.57 6.22 -16.17
CA ASN A 51 17.67 6.73 -15.35
C ASN A 51 17.21 7.84 -14.41
N GLN A 52 16.35 8.74 -14.91
CA GLN A 52 15.73 9.79 -14.12
C GLN A 52 14.84 9.23 -13.00
N LEU A 53 14.15 8.10 -13.23
CA LEU A 53 13.39 7.40 -12.20
C LEU A 53 14.30 6.76 -11.14
N ILE A 54 15.44 6.21 -11.53
CA ILE A 54 16.45 5.68 -10.59
C ILE A 54 16.98 6.80 -9.69
N ASP A 55 17.27 7.96 -10.24
CA ASP A 55 17.76 9.10 -9.45
C ASP A 55 16.64 9.71 -8.58
N ALA A 56 15.39 9.67 -9.05
CA ALA A 56 14.24 10.02 -8.22
C ALA A 56 14.08 9.04 -7.04
N ALA A 57 14.29 7.74 -7.25
CA ALA A 57 14.23 6.72 -6.20
C ALA A 57 15.36 6.90 -5.17
N LYS A 58 16.60 7.15 -5.62
CA LYS A 58 17.74 7.48 -4.73
C LYS A 58 17.50 8.71 -3.86
N THR A 59 16.74 9.68 -4.37
CA THR A 59 16.40 10.92 -3.65
C THR A 59 15.08 10.82 -2.87
N GLY A 60 14.43 9.64 -2.85
CA GLY A 60 13.18 9.40 -2.13
C GLY A 60 11.93 10.05 -2.77
N ARG A 61 12.07 10.63 -3.97
CA ARG A 61 10.95 11.24 -4.73
C ARG A 61 10.04 10.17 -5.35
N VAL A 62 10.63 9.08 -5.81
CA VAL A 62 9.91 7.85 -6.15
C VAL A 62 10.09 6.89 -4.99
N ASN A 63 8.98 6.38 -4.47
CA ASN A 63 9.02 5.35 -3.45
C ASN A 63 7.92 4.33 -3.72
N TYR A 64 8.22 3.07 -3.47
CA TYR A 64 7.24 2.01 -3.47
C TYR A 64 7.59 1.01 -2.38
N LYS A 65 6.60 0.69 -1.56
CA LYS A 65 6.68 -0.37 -0.55
C LYS A 65 5.50 -1.32 -0.72
N PRO A 66 5.74 -2.62 -0.96
CA PRO A 66 4.68 -3.62 -0.94
C PRO A 66 3.92 -3.60 0.40
N THR A 67 2.60 -3.70 0.33
CA THR A 67 1.73 -3.82 1.52
C THR A 67 0.81 -5.02 1.36
N PHE A 68 0.09 -5.37 2.42
CA PHE A 68 -0.93 -6.42 2.33
C PHE A 68 -2.00 -6.10 1.27
N LEU A 69 -2.36 -4.82 1.10
CA LEU A 69 -3.41 -4.39 0.18
C LEU A 69 -2.93 -4.20 -1.27
N GLY A 70 -1.62 -4.06 -1.48
CA GLY A 70 -1.05 -3.70 -2.78
C GLY A 70 0.29 -3.03 -2.56
N GLY A 71 0.30 -1.70 -2.61
CA GLY A 71 1.51 -0.88 -2.46
C GLY A 71 1.28 0.44 -1.72
N CYS A 72 2.37 1.02 -1.26
CA CYS A 72 2.42 2.34 -0.64
C CYS A 72 3.48 3.18 -1.34
N VAL A 73 3.09 4.37 -1.77
CA VAL A 73 3.95 5.34 -2.48
C VAL A 73 4.29 6.56 -1.62
N ASN A 74 4.32 6.39 -0.30
CA ASN A 74 4.61 7.49 0.62
C ASN A 74 6.07 7.92 0.49
N SER A 75 6.31 9.10 -0.08
CA SER A 75 7.62 9.76 -0.13
C SER A 75 7.94 10.59 1.14
N GLY A 76 6.97 10.71 2.06
CA GLY A 76 7.15 11.37 3.35
C GLY A 76 7.78 10.46 4.43
N PRO A 77 7.75 10.89 5.71
CA PRO A 77 8.27 10.11 6.83
C PRO A 77 7.72 8.67 6.86
N PRO A 78 8.51 7.67 7.27
CA PRO A 78 8.05 6.29 7.35
C PRO A 78 6.76 6.19 8.16
N CYS A 79 5.74 5.58 7.57
CA CYS A 79 4.46 5.38 8.25
C CYS A 79 4.65 4.35 9.37
N PRO A 80 4.36 4.70 10.64
CA PRO A 80 4.56 3.79 11.77
C PRO A 80 3.59 2.60 11.75
N LEU A 81 2.51 2.69 10.97
CA LEU A 81 1.39 1.75 10.99
C LEU A 81 1.04 1.18 9.61
N GLY A 82 1.82 1.51 8.57
CA GLY A 82 1.58 1.04 7.20
C GLY A 82 2.41 -0.19 6.86
N GLY A 83 1.77 -1.32 6.59
CA GLY A 83 2.52 -2.54 6.32
C GLY A 83 1.71 -3.76 5.89
N ILE A 84 2.31 -4.92 6.22
CA ILE A 84 1.83 -6.27 5.87
C ILE A 84 0.93 -6.83 6.99
N SER A 85 1.20 -6.49 8.25
CA SER A 85 0.55 -7.07 9.42
C SER A 85 -0.73 -6.38 9.86
N ASN A 86 -0.84 -5.06 9.63
CA ASN A 86 -2.03 -4.28 9.99
C ASN A 86 -2.36 -3.31 8.86
N ILE A 87 -3.60 -3.36 8.38
CA ILE A 87 -4.10 -2.52 7.28
C ILE A 87 -4.97 -1.36 7.75
N SER A 88 -5.34 -1.28 9.03
CA SER A 88 -6.27 -0.29 9.57
C SER A 88 -5.87 1.15 9.29
N SER A 89 -4.57 1.43 9.15
CA SER A 89 -4.07 2.77 8.81
C SER A 89 -4.08 3.08 7.31
N CYS A 90 -4.18 2.07 6.45
CA CYS A 90 -4.19 2.21 5.00
C CYS A 90 -5.57 2.64 4.49
N MET A 91 -6.63 1.88 4.78
CA MET A 91 -8.00 2.27 4.38
C MET A 91 -8.76 3.05 5.45
N ARG A 92 -8.20 3.12 6.66
CA ARG A 92 -8.77 3.87 7.80
C ARG A 92 -10.14 3.29 8.18
N PHE A 93 -10.73 3.84 9.23
CA PHE A 93 -11.96 3.35 9.84
C PHE A 93 -12.72 4.52 10.47
N GLY A 94 -14.00 4.33 10.75
CA GLY A 94 -14.91 5.41 11.18
C GLY A 94 -14.97 6.55 10.15
N ASN A 95 -15.03 7.80 10.59
CA ASN A 95 -15.19 8.94 9.65
C ASN A 95 -13.89 9.37 8.93
N LYS A 96 -12.82 8.56 9.01
CA LYS A 96 -11.52 8.88 8.41
C LYS A 96 -11.43 8.36 6.98
N GLN A 97 -10.88 9.20 6.09
CA GLN A 97 -10.62 8.83 4.70
C GLN A 97 -9.38 7.94 4.56
N PRO A 98 -9.32 7.06 3.54
CA PRO A 98 -8.14 6.24 3.24
C PRO A 98 -6.85 7.07 3.08
N CYS A 99 -5.70 6.43 3.28
CA CYS A 99 -4.40 7.04 3.05
C CYS A 99 -4.25 7.46 1.58
N LYS A 100 -3.78 8.70 1.35
CA LYS A 100 -3.56 9.25 0.00
C LYS A 100 -2.41 8.61 -0.78
N SER A 101 -1.61 7.79 -0.10
CA SER A 101 -0.44 7.10 -0.65
C SER A 101 -0.69 5.59 -0.81
N ALA A 102 -1.87 5.09 -0.44
CA ALA A 102 -2.23 3.69 -0.61
C ALA A 102 -2.67 3.42 -2.05
N LEU A 103 -2.20 2.29 -2.60
CA LEU A 103 -2.66 1.72 -3.85
C LEU A 103 -3.08 0.28 -3.59
N LEU A 104 -4.28 -0.07 -4.02
CA LEU A 104 -4.86 -1.39 -3.92
C LEU A 104 -4.51 -2.21 -5.14
N ASP A 105 -4.11 -3.45 -4.95
CA ASP A 105 -3.87 -4.42 -6.01
C ASP A 105 -5.11 -5.32 -6.15
N LYS A 106 -5.78 -5.25 -7.30
CA LYS A 106 -7.00 -6.03 -7.59
C LYS A 106 -6.78 -7.53 -7.38
N THR A 107 -5.57 -8.04 -7.66
CA THR A 107 -5.25 -9.46 -7.53
C THR A 107 -5.27 -9.94 -6.08
N LYS A 108 -5.14 -9.03 -5.11
CA LYS A 108 -5.17 -9.35 -3.67
C LYS A 108 -6.58 -9.46 -3.10
N LEU A 109 -7.63 -9.24 -3.90
CA LEU A 109 -9.02 -9.34 -3.44
C LEU A 109 -9.34 -10.64 -2.67
N PRO A 110 -8.95 -11.85 -3.14
CA PRO A 110 -9.21 -13.09 -2.39
C PRO A 110 -8.53 -13.08 -1.01
N LEU A 111 -7.29 -12.60 -0.94
CA LEU A 111 -6.52 -12.50 0.29
C LEU A 111 -7.13 -11.48 1.27
N ILE A 112 -7.64 -10.36 0.77
CA ILE A 112 -8.31 -9.34 1.59
C ILE A 112 -9.65 -9.86 2.15
N LYS A 113 -10.41 -10.60 1.34
CA LYS A 113 -11.63 -11.30 1.81
C LYS A 113 -11.30 -12.31 2.90
N GLN A 114 -10.23 -13.07 2.74
CA GLN A 114 -9.76 -14.01 3.77
C GLN A 114 -9.36 -13.28 5.06
N LEU A 115 -8.65 -12.15 4.97
CA LEU A 115 -8.32 -11.35 6.15
C LEU A 115 -9.59 -10.90 6.89
N ARG A 116 -10.60 -10.40 6.17
CA ARG A 116 -11.88 -10.01 6.77
C ARG A 116 -12.48 -11.17 7.55
N GLU A 117 -12.55 -12.37 6.95
CA GLU A 117 -13.11 -13.55 7.61
C GLU A 117 -12.33 -13.94 8.87
N VAL A 118 -11.00 -13.97 8.80
CA VAL A 118 -10.15 -14.28 9.95
C VAL A 118 -10.39 -13.28 11.09
N VAL A 119 -10.44 -11.98 10.78
CA VAL A 119 -10.72 -10.94 11.78
C VAL A 119 -12.12 -11.11 12.37
N CYS A 120 -13.14 -11.37 11.56
CA CYS A 120 -14.50 -11.65 12.04
C CYS A 120 -14.54 -12.86 13.00
N LEU A 121 -13.79 -13.91 12.71
CA LEU A 121 -13.68 -15.09 13.58
C LEU A 121 -12.97 -14.75 14.89
N GLN A 122 -11.88 -13.99 14.83
CA GLN A 122 -11.13 -13.55 16.02
C GLN A 122 -11.98 -12.69 16.95
N MET A 123 -12.86 -11.85 16.40
CA MET A 123 -13.77 -11.03 17.19
C MET A 123 -14.81 -11.85 17.98
N LYS A 124 -15.09 -13.11 17.60
CA LYS A 124 -16.04 -13.95 18.32
C LYS A 124 -15.51 -14.25 19.72
N GLY A 125 -16.24 -13.81 20.74
CA GLY A 125 -15.89 -14.04 22.14
C GLY A 125 -14.93 -13.00 22.73
N ILE A 126 -14.60 -11.94 21.99
CA ILE A 126 -13.90 -10.77 22.54
C ILE A 126 -14.94 -9.78 23.06
N GLU A 127 -14.72 -9.28 24.27
CA GLU A 127 -15.58 -8.27 24.89
C GLU A 127 -15.62 -6.99 24.04
N ALA A 128 -16.84 -6.55 23.72
CA ALA A 128 -17.08 -5.32 22.98
C ALA A 128 -16.55 -4.11 23.77
N GLY A 129 -15.87 -3.19 23.08
CA GLY A 129 -15.26 -2.00 23.70
C GLY A 129 -13.90 -2.26 24.37
N SER A 130 -13.41 -3.51 24.37
CA SER A 130 -12.02 -3.77 24.74
C SER A 130 -11.05 -3.21 23.68
N PRO A 131 -9.81 -2.81 24.05
CA PRO A 131 -8.82 -2.33 23.09
C PRO A 131 -8.54 -3.31 21.94
N LEU A 132 -8.60 -4.61 22.23
CA LEU A 132 -8.43 -5.65 21.22
C LEU A 132 -9.62 -5.72 20.26
N HIS A 133 -10.85 -5.64 20.78
CA HIS A 133 -12.05 -5.60 19.96
C HIS A 133 -12.01 -4.40 19.01
N ASP A 134 -11.65 -3.22 19.50
CA ASP A 134 -11.60 -1.99 18.70
C ASP A 134 -10.51 -2.05 17.61
N ALA A 135 -9.35 -2.65 17.92
CA ALA A 135 -8.29 -2.86 16.94
C ALA A 135 -8.72 -3.82 15.82
N LEU A 136 -9.40 -4.91 16.16
CA LEU A 136 -9.93 -5.87 15.19
C LEU A 136 -11.08 -5.26 14.37
N GLN A 137 -11.97 -4.50 15.01
CA GLN A 137 -13.04 -3.78 14.32
C GLN A 137 -12.46 -2.80 13.29
N ALA A 138 -11.43 -2.04 13.65
CA ALA A 138 -10.74 -1.13 12.74
C ALA A 138 -10.09 -1.87 11.55
N GLN A 139 -9.51 -3.05 11.80
CA GLN A 139 -8.91 -3.87 10.74
C GLN A 139 -9.97 -4.48 9.82
N ARG A 140 -11.11 -4.93 10.37
CA ARG A 140 -12.24 -5.44 9.61
C ARG A 140 -12.81 -4.37 8.69
N GLU A 141 -13.11 -3.20 9.23
CA GLU A 141 -13.66 -2.08 8.46
C GLU A 141 -12.69 -1.63 7.36
N SER A 142 -11.40 -1.61 7.66
CA SER A 142 -10.37 -1.32 6.65
C SER A 142 -10.33 -2.38 5.53
N ALA A 143 -10.55 -3.65 5.82
CA ALA A 143 -10.65 -4.71 4.81
C ALA A 143 -11.92 -4.55 3.95
N GLU A 144 -13.06 -4.30 4.59
CA GLU A 144 -14.35 -4.07 3.92
C GLU A 144 -14.28 -2.89 2.95
N ARG A 145 -13.64 -1.78 3.34
CA ARG A 145 -13.42 -0.62 2.47
C ARG A 145 -12.52 -0.95 1.28
N ALA A 146 -11.44 -1.71 1.49
CA ALA A 146 -10.59 -2.15 0.39
C ALA A 146 -11.36 -3.01 -0.62
N ILE A 147 -12.14 -3.97 -0.13
CA ILE A 147 -13.01 -4.83 -0.95
C ILE A 147 -13.98 -3.96 -1.75
N HIS A 148 -14.66 -3.02 -1.10
CA HIS A 148 -15.63 -2.14 -1.75
C HIS A 148 -15.00 -1.33 -2.89
N VAL A 149 -13.82 -0.73 -2.66
CA VAL A 149 -13.11 0.01 -3.71
C VAL A 149 -12.74 -0.91 -4.88
N ILE A 150 -12.20 -2.09 -4.62
CA ILE A 150 -11.79 -3.04 -5.66
C ILE A 150 -12.99 -3.55 -6.46
N GLU A 151 -14.12 -3.84 -5.82
CA GLU A 151 -15.31 -4.39 -6.50
C GLU A 151 -16.12 -3.34 -7.25
N SER A 152 -15.91 -2.05 -6.95
CA SER A 152 -16.61 -0.93 -7.60
C SER A 152 -15.83 -0.32 -8.78
N ASN A 153 -14.66 -0.85 -9.14
CA ASN A 153 -13.75 -0.35 -10.19
C ASN A 153 -13.12 -1.46 -11.03
#